data_AF-A0A353WWV7-F1
#
_entry.id   AF-A0A353WWV7-F1
#
_cell.length_a   1.000
_cell.length_b   1.000
_cell.length_c   1.000
_cell.angle_alpha   90.00
_cell.angle_beta   90.00
_cell.angle_gamma   90.00
#
_symmetry.space_group_name_H-M   'P 1'
#
loop_
_entity.id
_entity.type
_entity.pdbx_description
1 polymer ?
#
loop_
_entity_poly.entity_id
_entity_poly.type
_entity_poly.pdbx_seq_one_letter_code
_entity_poly.pdbx_strand_id
1 'polypeptide(L)' 'FLRKPYLIPEKESVEIVGGSSDMLVLDIGENEDKFKIGDLVTFKLKYMGALRLLNSAYIEKRLK' A
#
# COMPACT_ATOMS: atom_id res chain seq x y z
N PHE A 1 5.04 -12.40 -9.62
CA PHE A 1 5.26 -11.27 -8.70
C PHE A 1 4.89 -9.99 -9.44
N LEU A 2 3.73 -9.39 -9.13
CA LEU A 2 3.22 -8.23 -9.88
C LEU A 2 3.66 -6.95 -9.19
N ARG A 3 4.14 -5.97 -9.98
CA ARG A 3 4.31 -4.60 -9.52
C ARG A 3 2.96 -4.03 -9.08
N LYS A 4 2.94 -3.23 -8.01
CA LYS A 4 1.75 -2.54 -7.50
C LYS A 4 1.83 -1.05 -7.88
N PRO A 5 1.53 -0.67 -9.14
CA PRO A 5 1.84 0.67 -9.65
C PRO A 5 1.01 1.80 -9.02
N TYR A 6 -0.04 1.46 -8.27
CA TYR A 6 -1.00 2.41 -7.69
C TYR A 6 -0.73 2.77 -6.24
N LEU A 7 0.17 2.05 -5.55
CA LEU A 7 0.58 2.32 -4.19
C LEU A 7 1.92 3.04 -4.21
N ILE A 8 2.04 4.10 -3.43
CA ILE A 8 3.26 4.87 -3.25
C ILE A 8 3.55 4.84 -1.74
N PRO A 9 4.63 4.19 -1.29
CA PRO A 9 5.03 4.25 0.12
C PRO A 9 5.15 5.70 0.59
N GLU A 10 4.66 6.00 1.79
CA GLU A 10 4.81 7.34 2.34
C GLU A 10 6.23 7.62 2.84
N LYS A 11 6.94 6.56 3.25
CA LYS A 11 8.35 6.58 3.66
C LYS A 11 9.23 6.23 2.46
N GLU A 12 10.27 7.04 2.22
CA GLU A 12 11.22 6.83 1.12
C GLU A 12 12.11 5.59 1.32
N SER A 13 12.34 5.20 2.58
CA SER A 13 13.08 3.99 2.97
C SER A 13 12.35 2.69 2.61
N VAL A 14 11.06 2.76 2.28
CA VAL A 14 10.23 1.59 2.01
C VAL A 14 10.01 1.44 0.50
N GLU A 15 10.41 0.29 -0.05
CA GLU A 15 10.16 -0.07 -1.44
C GLU A 15 9.20 -1.26 -1.55
N ILE A 16 8.27 -1.21 -2.52
CA ILE A 16 7.41 -2.35 -2.83
C ILE A 16 8.11 -3.27 -3.84
N VAL A 17 8.63 -4.39 -3.34
CA VAL A 17 9.25 -5.43 -4.19
C VAL A 17 8.19 -6.11 -5.07
N GLY A 18 6.99 -6.33 -4.53
CA GLY A 18 5.83 -6.82 -5.28
C GLY A 18 4.77 -7.45 -4.40
N GLY A 19 3.76 -8.08 -4.99
CA GLY A 19 2.73 -8.76 -4.20
C GLY A 19 1.74 -9.60 -5.01
N SER A 20 0.82 -10.22 -4.28
CA SER A 20 -0.33 -11.04 -4.74
C SER A 20 -1.66 -10.32 -4.41
N SER A 21 -2.78 -11.05 -4.42
CA SER A 21 -4.10 -10.52 -4.01
C SER A 21 -4.21 -10.27 -2.50
N ASP A 22 -3.47 -11.01 -1.70
CA ASP A 22 -3.57 -11.11 -0.24
C ASP A 22 -2.27 -10.76 0.50
N MET A 23 -1.15 -10.66 -0.23
CA MET A 23 0.16 -10.38 0.34
C MET A 23 0.89 -9.28 -0.42
N LEU A 24 1.65 -8.47 0.32
CA LEU A 24 2.57 -7.47 -0.21
C LEU A 24 3.94 -7.70 0.42
N VAL A 25 4.99 -7.67 -0.40
CA VAL A 25 6.38 -7.77 0.04
C VAL A 25 7.03 -6.40 -0.09
N LEU A 26 7.58 -5.95 1.04
CA LEU A 26 8.19 -4.65 1.20
C LEU A 26 9.66 -4.84 1.57
N ASP A 27 10.53 -4.06 0.95
CA ASP A 27 11.86 -3.80 1.46
C ASP A 27 11.76 -2.56 2.36
N ILE A 28 12.32 -2.64 3.57
CA ILE A 28 12.30 -1.56 4.57
C ILE A 28 13.70 -0.97 4.81
N GLY A 29 14.68 -1.35 3.99
CA GLY A 29 16.07 -0.91 4.09
C GLY A 29 16.69 -1.24 5.45
N GLU A 30 17.40 -0.28 6.05
CA GLU A 30 18.03 -0.42 7.37
C GLU A 30 17.04 -0.37 8.54
N ASN A 31 15.75 -0.21 8.26
CA ASN A 31 14.68 -0.15 9.26
C ASN A 31 14.89 0.95 10.33
N GLU A 32 15.31 2.16 9.92
CA GLU A 32 15.47 3.31 10.82
C GLU A 32 14.16 3.68 11.55
N ASP A 33 13.02 3.45 10.89
CA ASP A 33 11.68 3.66 11.44
C ASP A 33 11.27 2.57 12.47
N LYS A 34 12.10 1.52 12.66
CA LYS A 34 11.90 0.43 13.62
C LYS A 34 10.56 -0.28 13.49
N PHE A 35 10.13 -0.53 12.26
CA PHE A 35 8.94 -1.33 11.98
C PHE A 35 9.02 -2.68 12.68
N LYS A 36 7.92 -3.05 13.34
CA LYS A 36 7.70 -4.33 13.99
C LYS A 36 6.31 -4.87 13.67
N ILE A 37 6.08 -6.12 14.03
CA ILE A 37 4.79 -6.78 13.85
C ILE A 37 3.70 -6.00 14.60
N GLY A 38 2.60 -5.73 13.91
CA GLY A 38 1.47 -4.95 14.42
C GLY A 38 1.52 -3.47 14.06
N ASP A 39 2.62 -2.98 13.50
CA ASP A 39 2.70 -1.60 13.05
C ASP A 39 1.91 -1.36 11.76
N LEU A 40 1.54 -0.10 11.55
CA LEU A 40 0.86 0.35 10.33
C LEU A 40 1.88 0.88 9.34
N VAL A 41 1.82 0.37 8.11
CA VAL A 41 2.56 0.93 6.98
C VAL A 41 1.58 1.69 6.09
N THR A 42 1.84 2.99 5.91
CA THR A 42 0.98 3.87 5.14
C THR A 42 1.44 4.02 3.69
N PHE A 43 0.47 4.10 2.79
CA PHE A 43 0.69 4.30 1.38
C PHE A 43 -0.23 5.40 0.87
N LYS A 44 0.31 6.26 0.00
CA LYS A 44 -0.48 7.13 -0.85
C LYS A 44 -0.98 6.34 -2.05
N LEU A 45 -2.19 6.66 -2.49
CA LEU A 45 -2.81 6.04 -3.66
C LEU A 45 -2.71 6.98 -4.86
N LYS A 46 -2.28 6.44 -6.00
CA LYS A 46 -2.44 7.15 -7.28
C LYS A 46 -3.93 7.27 -7.62
N TYR A 47 -4.28 8.32 -8.36
CA TYR A 47 -5.64 8.59 -8.78
C TYR A 47 -6.36 7.37 -9.38
N MET A 48 -5.73 6.65 -10.32
CA MET A 48 -6.33 5.45 -10.92
C MET A 48 -6.57 4.31 -9.92
N GLY A 49 -5.74 4.20 -8.88
CA GLY A 49 -5.96 3.26 -7.78
C GLY A 49 -7.17 3.66 -6.95
N ALA A 50 -7.25 4.94 -6.56
CA ALA A 50 -8.38 5.48 -5.81
C ALA A 50 -9.71 5.35 -6.60
N LEU A 51 -9.71 5.71 -7.89
CA LEU A 51 -10.88 5.58 -8.76
C LEU A 51 -11.37 4.12 -8.84
N ARG A 52 -10.45 3.15 -8.93
CA ARG A 52 -10.79 1.73 -8.92
C ARG A 52 -11.41 1.29 -7.59
N LEU A 53 -10.91 1.80 -6.46
CA LEU A 53 -11.47 1.51 -5.14
C LEU A 53 -12.88 2.09 -4.98
N LEU A 54 -13.12 3.30 -5.48
CA LEU A 54 -14.46 3.91 -5.47
C LEU A 54 -15.50 3.09 -6.25
N ASN A 55 -15.06 2.37 -7.29
CA ASN A 55 -15.93 1.46 -8.06
C ASN A 55 -15.95 0.01 -7.54
N SER A 56 -15.20 -0.31 -6.48
CA SER A 56 -15.14 -1.67 -5.94
C SER A 56 -16.37 -2.01 -5.10
N ALA A 57 -16.99 -3.17 -5.33
CA ALA A 57 -18.07 -3.69 -4.49
C ALA A 57 -17.62 -4.05 -3.05
N TYR A 58 -16.31 -4.20 -2.81
CA TYR A 58 -15.73 -4.59 -1.52
C TYR A 58 -15.40 -3.39 -0.60
N ILE A 59 -15.65 -2.16 -1.07
CA ILE A 59 -15.37 -0.94 -0.30
C ILE A 59 -16.69 -0.23 -0.01
N GLU A 60 -17.02 -0.07 1.27
CA GLU A 60 -18.15 0.76 1.74
C GLU A 60 -17.82 2.24 1.53
N LYS A 61 -18.76 3.02 0.99
CA LYS A 61 -18.60 4.48 0.84
C LYS A 61 -19.52 5.16 1.82
N ARG A 62 -18.94 5.90 2.76
CA ARG A 62 -19.67 6.72 3.73
C ARG A 62 -19.67 8.16 3.25
N LEU A 63 -20.82 8.63 2.76
CA LEU A 63 -21.05 10.03 2.41
C LEU A 63 -21.73 10.70 3.61
N LYS A 64 -21.28 11.91 3.97
CA LYS A 64 -21.95 12.75 4.97
C LYS A 64 -23.03 13.58 4.32
#